data_AF-A0A3N5XAB5-F1
#
_entry.id   AF-A0A3N5XAB5-F1
#
_cell.length_a   1.000
_cell.length_b   1.000
_cell.length_c   1.000
_cell.angle_alpha   90.00
_cell.angle_beta   90.00
_cell.angle_gamma   90.00
#
_symmetry.space_group_name_H-M   'P 1'
#
loop_
_entity.id
_entity.type
_entity.pdbx_description
1 polymer ?
#
loop_
_entity_poly.entity_id
_entity_poly.type
_entity_poly.pdbx_seq_one_letter_code
_entity_poly.pdbx_strand_id
1 'polypeptide(L)' 'MTNKIPERDSVSLGSSKPTLSPDLLRQVPEGVPAKELSFQEAIREALREEMLRDERVFLLGEDIARHGGAFGVTRSLFD' A
#
# COMPACT_ATOMS: atom_id res chain seq x y z
N MET A 1 -22.26 11.48 32.35
CA MET A 1 -21.51 10.26 32.00
C MET A 1 -21.50 10.18 30.49
N THR A 2 -20.40 10.60 29.87
CA THR A 2 -20.25 10.73 28.41
C THR A 2 -20.10 9.35 27.78
N ASN A 3 -21.05 8.97 26.94
CA ASN A 3 -21.01 7.74 26.16
C ASN A 3 -19.90 7.89 25.10
N LYS A 4 -18.76 7.24 25.32
CA LYS A 4 -17.66 7.18 24.34
C LYS A 4 -18.18 6.43 23.11
N ILE A 5 -18.14 7.09 21.96
CA ILE A 5 -18.36 6.44 20.66
C ILE A 5 -17.26 5.36 20.51
N PRO A 6 -17.59 4.09 20.21
CA PRO A 6 -16.58 3.06 20.02
C PRO A 6 -15.69 3.44 18.84
N GLU A 7 -14.38 3.29 19.05
CA GLU A 7 -13.34 3.52 18.05
C GLU A 7 -13.67 2.68 16.80
N ARG A 8 -13.76 3.33 15.64
CA ARG A 8 -13.99 2.61 14.38
C ARG A 8 -12.71 1.88 14.02
N ASP A 9 -12.67 0.58 14.27
CA ASP A 9 -11.66 -0.32 13.72
C ASP A 9 -11.65 -0.18 12.19
N SER A 10 -10.70 0.57 11.67
CA SER A 10 -10.51 0.85 10.24
C SER A 10 -10.09 -0.38 9.44
N VAL A 11 -9.92 -1.52 10.10
CA VAL A 11 -9.34 -2.76 9.56
C VAL A 11 -10.39 -3.80 9.16
N SER A 12 -11.68 -3.57 9.44
CA SER A 12 -12.74 -4.51 9.08
C SER A 12 -13.21 -4.30 7.64
N LEU A 13 -12.30 -4.52 6.69
CA LEU A 13 -12.66 -4.80 5.30
C LEU A 13 -13.28 -6.21 5.26
N GLY A 14 -14.51 -6.28 4.76
CA GLY A 14 -15.45 -7.37 4.98
C GLY A 14 -14.95 -8.80 4.75
N SER A 15 -15.67 -9.73 5.37
CA SER A 15 -15.52 -11.19 5.40
C SER A 15 -15.57 -11.93 4.05
N SER A 16 -15.36 -11.25 2.91
CA SER A 16 -15.14 -11.92 1.64
C SER A 16 -13.77 -12.60 1.66
N LYS A 17 -13.72 -13.91 1.43
CA LYS A 17 -12.45 -14.61 1.20
C LYS A 17 -11.69 -13.82 0.13
N PRO A 18 -10.48 -13.32 0.42
CA PRO A 18 -9.72 -12.60 -0.58
C PRO A 18 -9.48 -13.53 -1.77
N THR A 19 -9.93 -13.13 -2.96
CA THR A 19 -9.79 -13.88 -4.21
C THR A 19 -8.33 -13.89 -4.72
N LEU A 20 -7.44 -13.18 -4.03
CA LEU A 20 -6.01 -13.16 -4.35
C LEU A 20 -5.40 -14.54 -4.07
N SER A 21 -4.43 -14.94 -4.90
CA SER A 21 -3.67 -16.17 -4.63
C SER A 21 -3.06 -16.09 -3.23
N PRO A 22 -3.06 -17.19 -2.44
CA PRO A 22 -2.52 -17.20 -1.09
C PRO A 22 -1.08 -16.64 -0.99
N ASP A 23 -0.30 -16.82 -2.05
CA ASP A 23 1.08 -16.33 -2.14
C ASP A 23 1.18 -14.79 -2.17
N LEU A 24 0.12 -14.09 -2.60
CA LEU A 24 0.05 -12.62 -2.58
C LEU A 24 -0.30 -12.06 -1.20
N LEU A 25 -0.90 -12.88 -0.32
CA LEU A 25 -1.26 -12.50 1.03
C LEU A 25 -0.24 -13.02 2.04
N ARG A 26 0.99 -12.52 1.94
CA ARG A 26 1.99 -12.78 2.97
C ARG A 26 1.63 -12.00 4.23
N GLN A 27 1.15 -12.72 5.24
CA GLN A 27 1.00 -12.13 6.57
C GLN A 27 2.38 -11.75 7.11
N VAL A 28 2.50 -10.52 7.60
CA VAL A 28 3.71 -10.05 8.29
C VAL A 28 3.77 -10.76 9.65
N PRO A 29 4.87 -11.44 10.00
CA PRO A 29 5.01 -12.05 11.31
C PRO A 29 4.86 -11.04 12.45
N GLU A 30 4.34 -11.49 13.58
CA GLU A 30 4.32 -10.74 14.84
C GLU A 30 5.73 -10.27 15.23
N GLY A 31 5.85 -9.03 15.71
CA GLY A 31 7.11 -8.47 16.20
C GLY A 31 8.07 -7.95 15.12
N VAL A 32 7.68 -7.95 13.83
CA VAL A 32 8.43 -7.23 12.80
C VAL A 32 8.31 -5.72 13.04
N PRO A 33 9.43 -4.98 13.17
CA PRO A 33 9.37 -3.53 13.35
C PRO A 33 8.71 -2.90 12.13
N ALA A 34 7.61 -2.18 12.36
CA ALA A 34 6.91 -1.43 11.32
C ALA A 34 7.28 0.06 11.41
N LYS A 35 7.46 0.68 10.25
CA LYS A 35 7.57 2.13 10.11
C LYS A 35 6.18 2.70 9.93
N GLU A 36 5.86 3.77 10.66
CA GLU A 36 4.63 4.53 10.41
C GLU A 36 4.77 5.30 9.09
N LEU A 37 3.85 5.05 8.16
CA LEU A 37 3.81 5.62 6.83
C LEU A 37 2.40 6.08 6.54
N SER A 38 2.26 7.16 5.78
CA SER A 38 0.99 7.40 5.10
C SER A 38 0.71 6.25 4.13
N PHE A 39 -0.57 5.98 3.88
CA PHE A 39 -0.96 4.91 2.96
C PHE A 39 -0.33 5.07 1.57
N GLN A 40 -0.18 6.31 1.13
CA GLN A 40 0.49 6.64 -0.13
C GLN A 40 1.98 6.27 -0.12
N GLU A 41 2.69 6.59 0.96
CA GLU A 41 4.11 6.26 1.10
C GLU A 41 4.32 4.76 1.15
N ALA A 42 3.46 4.02 1.86
CA ALA A 42 3.52 2.56 1.91
C ALA A 42 3.39 1.94 0.51
N ILE A 43 2.43 2.40 -0.31
CA ILE A 43 2.28 1.94 -1.69
C ILE A 43 3.50 2.34 -2.53
N ARG A 44 4.00 3.57 -2.40
CA ARG A 44 5.17 4.05 -3.15
C ARG A 44 6.42 3.23 -2.82
N GLU A 45 6.70 2.99 -1.54
CA GLU A 45 7.85 2.20 -1.08
C GLU A 45 7.75 0.77 -1.65
N ALA A 46 6.60 0.12 -1.53
CA ALA A 46 6.39 -1.23 -2.08
C ALA A 46 6.59 -1.29 -3.61
N LEU A 47 6.04 -0.32 -4.37
CA LEU A 47 6.24 -0.24 -5.82
C LEU A 47 7.72 -0.05 -6.16
N ARG A 48 8.41 0.85 -5.46
CA ARG A 48 9.83 1.15 -5.69
C ARG A 48 10.70 -0.08 -5.42
N GLU A 49 10.45 -0.79 -4.33
CA GLU A 49 11.18 -2.00 -3.97
C GLU A 49 11.08 -3.06 -5.07
N GLU A 50 9.87 -3.31 -5.58
CA GLU A 50 9.68 -4.32 -6.62
C GLU A 50 10.22 -3.89 -7.99
N MET A 51 10.10 -2.60 -8.35
CA MET A 51 10.76 -2.05 -9.55
C MET A 51 12.29 -2.18 -9.50
N LEU A 52 12.90 -2.02 -8.31
CA LEU A 52 14.34 -2.19 -8.13
C LEU A 52 14.77 -3.66 -8.10
N ARG A 53 13.89 -4.54 -7.61
CA ARG A 53 14.15 -5.98 -7.47
C ARG A 53 14.01 -6.73 -8.80
N ASP A 54 13.08 -6.32 -9.66
CA ASP A 54 12.75 -7.02 -10.91
C ASP A 54 12.51 -6.03 -12.05
N GLU A 55 13.44 -5.99 -13.02
CA GLU A 55 13.39 -5.10 -14.19
C GLU A 55 12.16 -5.30 -15.09
N ARG A 56 11.43 -6.41 -14.92
CA ARG A 56 10.18 -6.68 -15.66
C ARG A 56 9.00 -5.90 -15.08
N VAL A 57 9.14 -5.32 -13.88
CA VAL A 57 8.12 -4.52 -13.22
C VAL A 57 8.20 -3.10 -13.74
N PHE A 58 7.16 -2.68 -14.47
CA PHE A 58 6.99 -1.31 -14.93
C PHE A 58 5.56 -0.84 -14.67
N LEU A 59 5.37 0.47 -14.61
CA LEU A 59 4.06 1.08 -14.41
C LEU A 59 3.60 1.75 -15.70
N LEU A 60 2.29 1.70 -15.95
CA LEU A 60 1.64 2.41 -17.04
C LEU A 60 0.30 2.96 -16.55
N GLY A 61 -0.03 4.18 -16.97
CA GLY A 61 -1.28 4.84 -16.60
C GLY A 61 -1.27 6.31 -16.96
N GLU A 62 -2.40 6.96 -16.75
CA GLU A 62 -2.57 8.40 -16.95
C GLU A 62 -1.84 9.19 -15.84
N ASP A 63 -1.05 10.19 -16.23
CA ASP A 63 -0.38 11.13 -15.32
C ASP A 63 0.51 10.51 -14.23
N ILE A 64 0.92 9.26 -14.35
CA ILE A 64 1.70 8.59 -13.31
C ILE A 64 3.22 8.87 -13.39
N ALA A 65 3.72 9.43 -14.48
CA ALA A 65 5.14 9.74 -14.63
C ALA A 65 5.50 11.02 -13.85
N ARG A 66 5.92 12.09 -14.53
CA ARG A 66 6.33 13.36 -13.91
C ARG A 66 5.25 14.02 -13.03
N HIS A 67 3.96 13.80 -13.29
CA HIS A 67 2.89 14.33 -12.45
C HIS A 67 2.70 13.54 -11.14
N GLY A 68 3.18 12.30 -11.06
CA GLY A 68 3.12 11.46 -9.86
C GLY A 68 1.75 10.84 -9.54
N GLY A 69 0.82 10.89 -10.49
CA GLY A 69 -0.55 10.37 -10.38
C GLY A 69 -1.47 11.27 -9.57
N ALA A 70 -2.79 11.05 -9.70
CA ALA A 70 -3.83 11.88 -9.08
C ALA A 70 -3.68 12.06 -7.57
N PHE A 71 -3.17 11.04 -6.88
CA PHE A 71 -2.93 11.10 -5.45
C PHE A 71 -1.50 11.47 -5.10
N GLY A 72 -0.52 11.27 -5.99
CA GLY A 72 0.90 11.47 -5.70
C GLY A 72 1.68 10.18 -5.40
N VAL A 73 1.07 8.99 -5.54
CA VAL A 73 1.70 7.69 -5.25
C VAL A 73 3.00 7.50 -6.03
N THR A 74 3.01 7.81 -7.32
CA THR A 74 4.14 7.51 -8.21
C THR A 74 5.14 8.66 -8.35
N ARG A 75 5.02 9.70 -7.50
CA ARG A 75 6.04 10.77 -7.42
C ARG A 75 7.43 10.15 -7.23
N SER A 76 8.41 10.72 -7.94
CA SER A 76 9.82 10.31 -7.98
C SER A 76 10.11 8.87 -8.39
N LEU A 77 9.13 8.10 -8.89
CA LEU A 77 9.37 6.75 -9.44
C LEU A 77 9.81 6.76 -10.91
N PHE A 78 9.66 7.91 -11.58
CA PHE A 78 10.06 8.12 -12.98
C PHE A 78 11.43 8.79 -13.12
N ASP A 79 12.05 9.16 -12.00
CA ASP A 79 13.32 9.90 -11.98
C ASP A 79 14.54 8.98 -12.16
#